data_AF-A0AAE3GUI3-F1
#
_entry.id   AF-A0AAE3GUI3-F1
#
_cell.length_a   1.000
_cell.length_b   1.000
_cell.length_c   1.000
_cell.angle_alpha   90.00
_cell.angle_beta   90.00
_cell.angle_gamma   90.00
#
_symmetry.space_group_name_H-M   'P 1'
#
loop_
_entity.id
_entity.type
_entity.pdbx_description
1 polymer ?
#
loop_
_entity_poly.entity_id
_entity_poly.type
_entity_poly.pdbx_seq_one_letter_code
_entity_poly.pdbx_strand_id
1 'polypeptide(L)'
;MSLAALPVDNPWRENALELVYELKLNLDANWEQKLELDAEEDKTLMRAITPLFQEHLAAAEQRGEQRGIQQGIERGRIEEHRYILENFLRVRLGDLDPVFRAFLSPVSVLPAVDFTMLLVQLATVSVDDNGVRESKRLLAESVLRMRFGQLDERLTNVIPSLLALSLEDLGLLLSQLPELSVEELLGRLDRSVS
;
A
#
# COMPACT_ATOMS: atom_id res chain seq x y z
N MET A 1 -36.45 -5.73 14.80
CA MET A 1 -35.08 -5.59 15.32
C MET A 1 -34.79 -4.10 15.45
N SER A 2 -34.18 -3.66 16.55
CA SER A 2 -33.85 -2.24 16.79
C SER A 2 -32.42 -1.94 16.32
N LEU A 3 -32.15 -0.71 15.85
CA LEU A 3 -30.80 -0.24 15.51
C LEU A 3 -29.81 -0.37 16.66
N ALA A 4 -30.28 -0.18 17.90
CA ALA A 4 -29.47 -0.32 19.11
C ALA A 4 -29.00 -1.77 19.37
N ALA A 5 -29.62 -2.76 18.72
CA ALA A 5 -29.26 -4.18 18.88
C ALA A 5 -28.19 -4.65 17.88
N LEU A 6 -27.83 -3.81 16.90
CA LEU A 6 -26.79 -4.13 15.92
C LEU A 6 -25.40 -3.74 16.43
N PRO A 7 -24.33 -4.49 16.12
CA PRO A 7 -22.95 -4.10 16.40
C PRO A 7 -22.58 -2.76 15.75
N VAL A 8 -21.66 -2.01 16.36
CA VAL A 8 -21.22 -0.67 15.88
C VAL A 8 -20.51 -0.74 14.53
N ASP A 9 -19.87 -1.86 14.23
CA ASP A 9 -19.19 -2.15 12.96
C ASP A 9 -20.12 -2.77 11.90
N ASN A 10 -21.41 -2.93 12.20
CA ASN A 10 -22.36 -3.49 11.27
C ASN A 10 -22.69 -2.49 10.14
N PRO A 11 -22.49 -2.85 8.86
CA PRO A 11 -22.70 -1.93 7.74
C PRO A 11 -24.15 -1.45 7.60
N TRP A 12 -25.13 -2.24 8.07
CA TRP A 12 -26.53 -1.82 8.08
C TRP A 12 -26.82 -0.81 9.18
N ARG A 13 -26.13 -0.91 10.32
CA ARG A 13 -26.24 0.08 11.40
C ARG A 13 -25.62 1.41 10.96
N GLU A 14 -24.45 1.36 10.32
CA GLU A 14 -23.75 2.52 9.75
C GLU A 14 -24.62 3.26 8.74
N ASN A 15 -25.09 2.57 7.69
CA ASN A 15 -25.94 3.17 6.65
C ASN A 15 -27.23 3.77 7.22
N ALA A 16 -27.86 3.08 8.17
CA ALA A 16 -29.10 3.58 8.78
C ALA A 16 -28.86 4.80 9.69
N LEU A 17 -27.76 4.84 10.43
CA LEU A 17 -27.40 6.00 11.26
C LEU A 17 -27.02 7.21 10.41
N GLU A 18 -26.33 7.01 9.28
CA GLU A 18 -25.99 8.06 8.33
C GLU A 18 -27.25 8.67 7.70
N LEU A 19 -28.15 7.82 7.16
CA LEU A 19 -29.42 8.27 6.59
C LEU A 19 -30.31 9.01 7.59
N VAL A 20 -30.37 8.55 8.84
CA VAL A 20 -31.16 9.25 9.87
C VAL A 20 -30.52 10.59 10.25
N TYR A 21 -29.19 10.68 10.26
CA TYR A 21 -28.50 11.95 10.51
C TYR A 21 -28.71 12.94 9.37
N GLU A 22 -28.65 12.50 8.11
CA GLU A 22 -28.99 13.33 6.96
C GLU A 22 -30.45 13.80 7.01
N LEU A 23 -31.37 12.91 7.37
CA LEU A 23 -32.78 13.27 7.58
C LEU A 23 -32.91 14.33 8.67
N LYS A 24 -32.20 14.18 9.80
CA LYS A 24 -32.17 15.19 10.87
C LYS A 24 -31.71 16.55 10.33
N LEU A 25 -30.59 16.62 9.61
CA LEU A 25 -30.09 17.89 9.06
C LEU A 25 -31.11 18.57 8.15
N ASN A 26 -31.85 17.79 7.36
CA ASN A 26 -32.92 18.28 6.50
C ASN A 26 -34.18 18.71 7.29
N LEU A 27 -34.48 18.04 8.41
CA LEU A 27 -35.61 18.36 9.28
C LEU A 27 -35.33 19.57 10.19
N ASP A 28 -34.11 19.72 10.71
CA ASP A 28 -33.66 20.88 11.52
C ASP A 28 -33.82 22.19 10.73
N ALA A 29 -33.63 22.16 9.41
CA ALA A 29 -33.87 23.29 8.52
C ALA A 29 -35.35 23.67 8.35
N ASN A 30 -36.29 22.78 8.69
CA ASN A 30 -37.74 22.93 8.48
C ASN A 30 -38.56 22.91 9.79
N TRP A 31 -37.90 22.92 10.94
CA TRP A 31 -38.50 22.61 12.24
C TRP A 31 -39.42 23.72 12.78
N GLU A 32 -39.21 24.98 12.38
CA GLU A 32 -40.01 26.13 12.84
C GLU A 32 -41.48 26.09 12.38
N GLN A 33 -41.83 25.26 11.38
CA GLN A 33 -43.17 25.21 10.78
C GLN A 33 -43.96 23.93 11.11
N LYS A 34 -43.45 23.02 11.95
CA LYS A 34 -44.08 21.72 12.21
C LYS A 34 -45.13 21.77 13.34
N LEU A 35 -46.28 21.11 13.15
CA LEU A 35 -47.34 20.97 14.17
C LEU A 35 -46.79 20.30 15.46
N GLU A 36 -47.22 20.75 16.64
CA GLU A 36 -46.69 20.29 17.94
C GLU A 36 -46.75 18.78 18.17
N LEU A 37 -47.75 18.09 17.59
CA LEU A 37 -47.89 16.63 17.70
C LEU A 37 -46.83 15.87 16.88
N ASP A 38 -46.50 16.34 15.68
CA ASP A 38 -45.42 15.77 14.86
C ASP A 38 -44.05 16.04 15.50
N ALA A 39 -43.92 17.15 16.23
CA ALA A 39 -42.68 17.53 16.88
C ALA A 39 -42.29 16.62 18.06
N GLU A 40 -43.23 15.92 18.72
CA GLU A 40 -42.91 15.10 19.90
C GLU A 40 -42.44 13.68 19.54
N GLU A 41 -42.99 13.08 18.49
CA GLU A 41 -42.48 11.82 17.91
C GLU A 41 -41.06 12.02 17.35
N ASP A 42 -40.84 13.10 16.60
CA ASP A 42 -39.52 13.47 16.08
C ASP A 42 -38.49 13.70 17.20
N LYS A 43 -38.87 14.42 18.27
CA LYS A 43 -38.00 14.63 19.45
C LYS A 43 -37.67 13.31 20.14
N THR A 44 -38.62 12.38 20.22
CA THR A 44 -38.41 11.07 20.85
C THR A 44 -37.44 10.22 20.02
N LEU A 45 -37.63 10.19 18.71
CA LEU A 45 -36.71 9.55 17.76
C LEU A 45 -35.30 10.15 17.87
N MET A 46 -35.21 11.48 17.90
CA MET A 46 -33.96 12.21 18.04
C MET A 46 -33.22 11.90 19.34
N ARG A 47 -33.93 11.84 20.48
CA ARG A 47 -33.36 11.45 21.77
C ARG A 47 -32.82 10.01 21.76
N ALA A 48 -33.49 9.10 21.05
CA ALA A 48 -33.07 7.71 20.96
C ALA A 48 -31.86 7.51 20.02
N ILE A 49 -31.78 8.26 18.92
CA ILE A 49 -30.77 8.05 17.87
C ILE A 49 -29.50 8.87 18.08
N THR A 50 -29.59 10.06 18.66
CA THR A 50 -28.41 10.90 18.96
C THR A 50 -27.27 10.15 19.66
N PRO A 51 -27.51 9.38 20.75
CA PRO A 51 -26.42 8.65 21.40
C PRO A 51 -25.85 7.52 20.53
N LEU A 52 -26.67 6.83 19.74
CA LEU A 52 -26.21 5.77 18.83
C LEU A 52 -25.33 6.33 17.71
N PHE A 53 -25.63 7.54 17.23
CA PHE A 53 -24.83 8.24 16.23
C PHE A 53 -23.50 8.74 16.82
N GLN A 54 -23.52 9.30 18.03
CA GLN A 54 -22.29 9.71 18.74
C GLN A 54 -21.36 8.52 18.98
N GLU A 55 -21.91 7.38 19.39
CA GLU A 55 -21.15 6.12 19.53
C GLU A 55 -20.52 5.69 18.20
N HIS A 56 -21.27 5.77 17.11
CA HIS A 56 -20.77 5.43 15.78
C HIS A 56 -19.64 6.35 15.32
N LEU A 57 -19.77 7.67 15.53
CA LEU A 57 -18.72 8.65 15.22
C LEU A 57 -17.45 8.38 16.02
N ALA A 58 -17.56 8.15 17.33
CA ALA A 58 -16.41 7.85 18.19
C ALA A 58 -15.69 6.56 17.73
N ALA A 59 -16.44 5.53 17.36
CA ALA A 59 -15.88 4.28 16.83
C ALA A 59 -15.26 4.47 15.44
N ALA A 60 -15.82 5.34 14.59
CA ALA A 60 -15.24 5.68 13.29
C ALA A 60 -13.92 6.44 13.45
N GLU A 61 -13.86 7.41 14.36
CA GLU A 61 -12.66 8.17 14.70
C GLU A 61 -11.55 7.25 15.21
N GLN A 62 -11.85 6.39 16.20
CA GLN A 62 -10.89 5.42 16.73
C GLN A 62 -10.37 4.46 15.64
N ARG A 63 -11.24 3.98 14.75
CA ARG A 63 -10.84 3.15 13.59
C ARG A 63 -9.94 3.95 12.64
N GLY A 64 -10.26 5.21 12.39
CA GLY A 64 -9.47 6.12 11.56
C GLY A 64 -8.07 6.32 12.12
N GLU A 65 -7.95 6.60 13.42
CA GLU A 65 -6.67 6.73 14.12
C GLU A 65 -5.84 5.45 14.03
N GLN A 66 -6.44 4.29 14.32
CA GLN A 66 -5.74 3.00 14.25
C GLN A 66 -5.23 2.71 12.83
N ARG A 67 -6.06 2.92 11.80
CA ARG A 67 -5.64 2.77 10.39
C ARG A 67 -4.54 3.76 10.04
N GLY A 68 -4.64 5.00 10.49
CA GLY A 68 -3.63 6.05 10.28
C GLY A 68 -2.28 5.68 10.90
N ILE A 69 -2.28 5.20 12.15
CA ILE A 69 -1.07 4.72 12.84
C ILE A 69 -0.46 3.55 12.09
N GLN A 70 -1.26 2.54 11.71
CA GLN A 70 -0.76 1.36 10.98
C GLN A 70 -0.17 1.74 9.63
N GLN A 71 -0.86 2.57 8.85
CA GLN A 71 -0.36 3.06 7.56
C GLN A 71 0.91 3.91 7.73
N GLY A 72 0.97 4.75 8.78
CA GLY A 72 2.14 5.57 9.08
C GLY A 72 3.36 4.73 9.43
N ILE A 73 3.19 3.71 10.29
CA ILE A 73 4.26 2.76 10.64
C ILE A 73 4.75 2.03 9.39
N GLU A 74 3.84 1.54 8.55
CA GLU A 74 4.22 0.77 7.36
C GLU A 74 4.92 1.64 6.31
N ARG A 75 4.42 2.86 6.06
CA ARG A 75 5.09 3.83 5.17
C ARG A 75 6.47 4.21 5.69
N GLY A 76 6.59 4.50 6.99
CA GLY A 76 7.86 4.82 7.63
C GLY A 76 8.87 3.66 7.50
N ARG A 77 8.43 2.42 7.69
CA ARG A 77 9.26 1.23 7.49
C ARG A 77 9.76 1.10 6.05
N ILE A 78 8.89 1.29 5.05
CA ILE A 78 9.25 1.22 3.63
C ILE A 78 10.24 2.34 3.28
N GLU A 79 10.00 3.57 3.73
CA GLU A 79 10.92 4.68 3.49
C GLU A 79 12.29 4.45 4.13
N GLU A 80 12.32 3.96 5.38
CA GLU A 80 13.55 3.66 6.10
C GLU A 80 14.33 2.53 5.42
N HIS A 81 13.66 1.44 5.00
CA HIS A 81 14.28 0.38 4.21
C HIS A 81 14.95 0.94 2.94
N ARG A 82 14.27 1.86 2.24
CA ARG A 82 14.80 2.51 1.05
C ARG A 82 16.07 3.30 1.36
N TYR A 83 16.04 4.11 2.42
CA TYR A 83 17.20 4.93 2.82
C TYR A 83 18.38 4.08 3.30
N ILE A 84 18.13 3.03 4.08
CA ILE A 84 19.16 2.10 4.54
C ILE A 84 19.85 1.48 3.32
N LEU A 85 19.07 0.95 2.38
CA LEU A 85 19.60 0.29 1.19
C LEU A 85 20.36 1.27 0.27
N GLU A 86 19.79 2.44 0.03
CA GLU A 86 20.42 3.50 -0.77
C GLU A 86 21.76 3.94 -0.19
N ASN A 87 21.80 4.25 1.12
CA ASN A 87 23.01 4.68 1.78
C ASN A 87 24.04 3.55 1.87
N PHE A 88 23.61 2.32 2.16
CA PHE A 88 24.49 1.15 2.20
C PHE A 88 25.23 0.97 0.87
N LEU A 89 24.49 0.99 -0.24
CA LEU A 89 25.06 0.84 -1.57
C LEU A 89 25.95 2.04 -1.93
N ARG A 90 25.52 3.27 -1.61
CA ARG A 90 26.30 4.47 -1.90
C ARG A 90 27.65 4.51 -1.19
N VAL A 91 27.69 4.11 0.08
CA VAL A 91 28.94 4.03 0.86
C VAL A 91 29.91 3.02 0.25
N ARG A 92 29.41 1.93 -0.34
CA ARG A 92 30.25 0.83 -0.83
C ARG A 92 30.65 0.95 -2.29
N LEU A 93 29.73 1.42 -3.14
CA LEU A 93 29.87 1.42 -4.59
C LEU A 93 29.99 2.83 -5.18
N GLY A 94 29.83 3.88 -4.36
CA GLY A 94 29.80 5.26 -4.84
C GLY A 94 28.43 5.65 -5.38
N ASP A 95 28.40 6.55 -6.36
CA ASP A 95 27.15 7.07 -6.89
C ASP A 95 26.31 5.97 -7.57
N LEU A 96 25.04 5.89 -7.17
CA LEU A 96 24.11 4.95 -7.76
C LEU A 96 23.57 5.53 -9.06
N ASP A 97 23.53 4.72 -10.12
CA ASP A 97 22.92 5.13 -11.38
C ASP A 97 21.38 5.03 -11.33
N PRO A 98 20.67 5.54 -12.36
CA PRO A 98 19.21 5.50 -12.37
C PRO A 98 18.62 4.08 -12.36
N VAL A 99 19.30 3.09 -12.95
CA VAL A 99 18.85 1.70 -12.97
C VAL A 99 18.84 1.13 -11.55
N PHE A 100 19.89 1.37 -10.75
CA PHE A 100 19.90 1.04 -9.32
C PHE A 100 18.70 1.62 -8.59
N ARG A 101 18.48 2.93 -8.75
CA ARG A 101 17.41 3.66 -8.05
C ARG A 101 16.02 3.12 -8.40
N ALA A 102 15.81 2.69 -9.64
CA ALA A 102 14.55 2.10 -10.08
C ALA A 102 14.17 0.86 -9.25
N PHE A 103 15.13 0.03 -8.86
CA PHE A 103 14.88 -1.16 -8.05
C PHE A 103 14.77 -0.88 -6.55
N LEU A 104 15.27 0.24 -6.04
CA LEU A 104 15.21 0.53 -4.59
C LEU A 104 13.78 0.59 -4.08
N SER A 105 12.88 1.24 -4.82
CA SER A 105 11.47 1.38 -4.42
C SER A 105 10.76 0.03 -4.23
N PRO A 106 10.71 -0.89 -5.22
CA PRO A 106 10.05 -2.18 -5.04
C PRO A 106 10.73 -3.06 -3.99
N VAL A 107 12.06 -3.04 -3.88
CA VAL A 107 12.81 -3.81 -2.87
C VAL A 107 12.53 -3.32 -1.44
N SER A 108 12.19 -2.04 -1.26
CA SER A 108 11.96 -1.48 0.09
C SER A 108 10.70 -2.02 0.77
N VAL A 109 9.78 -2.59 -0.01
CA VAL A 109 8.56 -3.21 0.50
C VAL A 109 8.82 -4.58 1.13
N LEU A 110 9.99 -5.19 0.85
CA LEU A 110 10.36 -6.51 1.37
C LEU A 110 10.12 -6.63 2.89
N PRO A 111 9.68 -7.81 3.36
CA PRO A 111 9.67 -8.14 4.77
C PRO A 111 11.07 -7.98 5.39
N ALA A 112 11.12 -7.70 6.70
CA ALA A 112 12.38 -7.41 7.39
C ALA A 112 13.44 -8.53 7.25
N VAL A 113 13.02 -9.80 7.25
CA VAL A 113 13.92 -10.95 7.06
C VAL A 113 14.54 -10.92 5.66
N ASP A 114 13.74 -10.78 4.61
CA ASP A 114 14.21 -10.80 3.23
C ASP A 114 15.08 -9.58 2.93
N PHE A 115 14.71 -8.42 3.48
CA PHE A 115 15.51 -7.20 3.41
C PHE A 115 16.89 -7.40 4.06
N THR A 116 16.94 -8.01 5.25
CA THR A 116 18.21 -8.30 5.94
C THR A 116 19.07 -9.27 5.13
N MET A 117 18.46 -10.32 4.58
CA MET A 117 19.17 -11.29 3.74
C MET A 117 19.77 -10.64 2.49
N LEU A 118 19.03 -9.73 1.85
CA LEU A 118 19.54 -8.95 0.72
C LEU A 118 20.73 -8.08 1.14
N LEU A 119 20.67 -7.38 2.27
CA LEU A 119 21.79 -6.57 2.76
C LEU A 119 23.04 -7.43 3.00
N VAL A 120 22.87 -8.63 3.58
CA VAL A 120 23.96 -9.59 3.77
C VAL A 120 24.54 -10.04 2.43
N GLN A 121 23.70 -10.40 1.45
CA GLN A 121 24.17 -10.78 0.11
C GLN A 121 24.94 -9.65 -0.55
N LEU A 122 24.39 -8.44 -0.55
CA LEU A 122 25.04 -7.26 -1.09
C LEU A 122 26.38 -7.02 -0.39
N ALA A 123 26.48 -7.18 0.94
CA ALA A 123 27.73 -7.03 1.71
C ALA A 123 28.88 -7.94 1.22
N THR A 124 28.56 -9.09 0.62
CA THR A 124 29.58 -10.02 0.09
C THR A 124 30.09 -9.66 -1.30
N VAL A 125 29.37 -8.80 -2.02
CA VAL A 125 29.72 -8.39 -3.38
C VAL A 125 30.98 -7.50 -3.37
N SER A 126 31.82 -7.61 -4.40
CA SER A 126 33.02 -6.77 -4.58
C SER A 126 32.67 -5.29 -4.77
N VAL A 127 33.67 -4.41 -4.63
CA VAL A 127 33.51 -2.94 -4.81
C VAL A 127 33.91 -2.46 -6.22
N ASP A 128 34.25 -3.38 -7.12
CA ASP A 128 34.60 -3.11 -8.51
C ASP A 128 33.37 -3.11 -9.43
N ASP A 129 33.57 -2.88 -10.73
CA ASP A 129 32.50 -2.88 -11.73
C ASP A 129 31.73 -4.21 -11.80
N ASN A 130 32.38 -5.33 -11.47
CA ASN A 130 31.71 -6.61 -11.37
C ASN A 130 30.73 -6.61 -10.20
N GLY A 131 31.14 -6.05 -9.07
CA GLY A 131 30.27 -5.91 -7.92
C GLY A 131 29.11 -4.95 -8.11
N VAL A 132 29.31 -3.88 -8.89
CA VAL A 132 28.23 -2.99 -9.33
C VAL A 132 27.20 -3.78 -10.15
N ARG A 133 27.64 -4.56 -11.13
CA ARG A 133 26.74 -5.41 -11.95
C ARG A 133 26.01 -6.46 -11.11
N GLU A 134 26.72 -7.14 -10.22
CA GLU A 134 26.14 -8.17 -9.36
C GLU A 134 25.11 -7.60 -8.38
N SER A 135 25.36 -6.41 -7.84
CA SER A 135 24.41 -5.73 -6.97
C SER A 135 23.10 -5.38 -7.70
N LYS A 136 23.17 -4.90 -8.95
CA LYS A 136 21.96 -4.69 -9.78
C LYS A 136 21.21 -6.00 -10.02
N ARG A 137 21.94 -7.08 -10.30
CA ARG A 137 21.39 -8.43 -10.50
C ARG A 137 20.62 -8.90 -9.26
N LEU A 138 21.22 -8.75 -8.06
CA LEU A 138 20.60 -9.12 -6.78
C LEU A 138 19.33 -8.30 -6.47
N LEU A 139 19.33 -7.00 -6.81
CA LEU A 139 18.14 -6.16 -6.66
C LEU A 139 17.02 -6.60 -7.61
N ALA A 140 17.34 -6.86 -8.88
CA ALA A 140 16.39 -7.37 -9.86
C ALA A 140 15.82 -8.74 -9.45
N GLU A 141 16.68 -9.66 -9.00
CA GLU A 141 16.26 -10.95 -8.45
C GLU A 141 15.29 -10.79 -7.27
N SER A 142 15.62 -9.90 -6.33
CA SER A 142 14.78 -9.68 -5.15
C SER A 142 13.38 -9.22 -5.54
N VAL A 143 13.28 -8.33 -6.53
CA VAL A 143 11.99 -7.86 -7.06
C VAL A 143 11.20 -9.00 -7.72
N LEU A 144 11.86 -9.80 -8.57
CA LEU A 144 11.19 -10.93 -9.23
C LEU A 144 10.79 -12.01 -8.21
N ARG A 145 11.62 -12.26 -7.19
CA ARG A 145 11.34 -13.25 -6.13
C ARG A 145 10.18 -12.81 -5.25
N MET A 146 10.12 -11.52 -4.91
CA MET A 146 8.97 -10.94 -4.20
C MET A 146 7.67 -11.13 -4.99
N ARG A 147 7.74 -11.00 -6.32
CA ARG A 147 6.58 -11.10 -7.20
C ARG A 147 6.12 -12.54 -7.46
N PHE A 148 7.04 -13.39 -7.88
CA PHE A 148 6.73 -14.72 -8.43
C PHE A 148 7.06 -15.86 -7.46
N GLY A 149 7.61 -15.55 -6.28
CA GLY A 149 8.08 -16.54 -5.33
C GLY A 149 9.44 -17.10 -5.77
N GLN A 150 9.58 -18.42 -5.84
CA GLN A 150 10.85 -19.04 -6.22
C GLN A 150 11.21 -18.70 -7.68
N LEU A 151 12.45 -18.25 -7.91
CA LEU A 151 12.95 -18.00 -9.26
C LEU A 151 13.39 -19.32 -9.89
N ASP A 152 12.73 -19.69 -10.97
CA ASP A 152 13.16 -20.77 -11.85
C ASP A 152 14.15 -20.26 -12.90
N GLU A 153 14.68 -21.17 -13.72
CA GLU A 153 15.65 -20.84 -14.76
C GLU A 153 15.10 -19.80 -15.77
N ARG A 154 13.80 -19.85 -16.09
CA ARG A 154 13.16 -18.92 -17.03
C ARG A 154 13.21 -17.49 -16.48
N LEU A 155 12.82 -17.30 -15.22
CA LEU A 155 12.85 -16.00 -14.55
C LEU A 155 14.27 -15.52 -14.28
N THR A 156 15.21 -16.41 -14.00
CA THR A 156 16.63 -16.03 -13.86
C THR A 156 17.20 -15.53 -15.19
N ASN A 157 16.85 -16.16 -16.30
CA ASN A 157 17.37 -15.84 -17.62
C ASN A 157 16.88 -14.49 -18.18
N VAL A 158 15.80 -13.91 -17.63
CA VAL A 158 15.33 -12.59 -18.07
C VAL A 158 16.00 -11.41 -17.37
N ILE A 159 16.76 -11.65 -16.31
CA ILE A 159 17.41 -10.57 -15.55
C ILE A 159 18.35 -9.73 -16.43
N PRO A 160 19.21 -10.32 -17.30
CA PRO A 160 20.03 -9.52 -18.21
C PRO A 160 19.20 -8.60 -19.12
N SER A 161 18.10 -9.11 -19.68
CA SER A 161 17.19 -8.33 -20.54
C SER A 161 16.51 -7.20 -19.76
N LEU A 162 16.05 -7.49 -18.54
CA LEU A 162 15.45 -6.49 -17.64
C LEU A 162 16.43 -5.36 -17.30
N LEU A 163 17.69 -5.70 -17.03
CA LEU A 163 18.75 -4.73 -16.72
C LEU A 163 19.23 -3.94 -17.96
N ALA A 164 18.96 -4.44 -19.16
CA ALA A 164 19.29 -3.80 -20.42
C ALA A 164 18.20 -2.84 -20.93
N LEU A 165 17.02 -2.82 -20.30
CA LEU A 165 15.94 -1.91 -20.66
C LEU A 165 16.34 -0.44 -20.51
N SER A 166 15.69 0.42 -21.28
CA SER A 166 15.74 1.86 -21.04
C SER A 166 15.17 2.17 -19.65
N LEU A 167 15.57 3.30 -19.06
CA LEU A 167 15.06 3.71 -17.74
C LEU A 167 13.53 3.87 -17.74
N GLU A 168 12.97 4.36 -18.85
CA GLU A 168 11.53 4.55 -19.02
C GLU A 168 10.79 3.21 -19.06
N ASP A 169 11.26 2.28 -19.90
CA ASP A 169 10.66 0.95 -20.03
C ASP A 169 10.80 0.14 -18.73
N LEU A 170 11.95 0.25 -18.06
CA LEU A 170 12.17 -0.38 -16.76
C LEU A 170 11.20 0.17 -15.71
N GLY A 171 11.06 1.49 -15.62
CA GLY A 171 10.12 2.13 -14.70
C GLY A 171 8.67 1.70 -14.95
N LEU A 172 8.26 1.68 -16.22
CA LEU A 172 6.94 1.22 -16.63
C LEU A 172 6.70 -0.24 -16.26
N LEU A 173 7.66 -1.13 -16.59
CA LEU A 173 7.57 -2.54 -16.28
C LEU A 173 7.48 -2.79 -14.77
N LEU A 174 8.35 -2.15 -13.97
CA LEU A 174 8.35 -2.30 -12.52
C LEU A 174 7.04 -1.83 -11.88
N SER A 175 6.42 -0.77 -12.41
CA SER A 175 5.12 -0.28 -11.91
C SER A 175 3.98 -1.27 -12.18
N GLN A 176 4.04 -1.99 -13.30
CA GLN A 176 3.01 -2.95 -13.71
C GLN A 176 3.30 -4.37 -13.22
N LEU A 177 4.52 -4.65 -12.79
CA LEU A 177 4.97 -5.96 -12.34
C LEU A 177 4.02 -6.62 -11.30
N PRO A 178 3.40 -5.90 -10.34
CA PRO A 178 2.41 -6.45 -9.42
C PRO A 178 1.11 -6.98 -10.08
N GLU A 179 0.94 -6.82 -11.38
CA GLU A 179 -0.22 -7.31 -12.11
C GLU A 179 0.16 -8.35 -13.19
N LEU A 180 1.44 -8.41 -13.59
CA LEU A 180 1.92 -9.31 -14.64
C LEU A 180 2.05 -10.78 -14.22
N SER A 181 1.55 -11.69 -15.05
CA SER A 181 1.91 -13.10 -15.01
C SER A 181 3.34 -13.33 -15.50
N VAL A 182 3.88 -14.53 -15.25
CA VAL A 182 5.21 -14.93 -15.75
C VAL A 182 5.24 -14.85 -17.29
N GLU A 183 4.23 -15.38 -17.97
CA GLU A 183 4.21 -15.42 -19.45
C GLU A 183 4.10 -14.01 -20.06
N GLU A 184 3.38 -13.09 -19.42
CA GLU A 184 3.33 -11.69 -19.86
C GLU A 184 4.66 -10.97 -19.66
N LEU A 185 5.37 -11.24 -18.56
CA LEU A 185 6.70 -10.69 -18.33
C LEU A 185 7.68 -11.17 -19.41
N LEU A 186 7.71 -12.48 -19.67
CA LEU A 186 8.58 -13.08 -20.69
C LEU A 186 8.27 -12.49 -22.07
N GLY A 187 6.98 -12.48 -22.46
CA GLY A 187 6.55 -11.95 -23.75
C GLY A 187 6.85 -10.46 -23.96
N ARG A 188 6.93 -9.66 -22.89
CA ARG A 188 7.35 -8.25 -22.96
C ARG A 188 8.86 -8.11 -23.16
N LEU A 189 9.64 -8.89 -22.42
CA LEU A 189 11.11 -8.83 -22.48
C LEU A 189 11.67 -9.43 -23.77
N ASP A 190 11.00 -10.42 -24.37
CA ASP A 190 11.36 -10.95 -25.69
C ASP A 190 11.18 -9.91 -26.81
N ARG A 191 10.13 -9.08 -26.72
CA ARG A 191 9.83 -8.04 -27.70
C ARG A 191 10.73 -6.81 -27.60
N SER A 192 11.28 -6.53 -26.41
CA SER A 192 12.20 -5.40 -26.19
C SER A 192 13.64 -5.69 -26.62
N VAL A 193 14.00 -6.96 -26.84
CA VAL A 193 15.35 -7.40 -27.25
C VAL A 193 15.45 -7.64 -28.77
N SER A 194 14.31 -7.63 -29.49
CA SER A 194 14.23 -7.72 -30.96
C SER A 194 14.25 -6.34 -31.61
#